data_AF-A0AAV0MGQ4-F1
#
_entry.id   AF-A0AAV0MGQ4-F1
#
_cell.length_a   1.000
_cell.length_b   1.000
_cell.length_c   1.000
_cell.angle_alpha   90.00
_cell.angle_beta   90.00
_cell.angle_gamma   90.00
#
_symmetry.space_group_name_H-M   'P 1'
#
loop_
_entity.id
_entity.type
_entity.pdbx_description
1 polymer ?
#
loop_
_entity_poly.entity_id
_entity_poly.type
_entity_poly.pdbx_seq_one_letter_code
_entity_poly.pdbx_strand_id
1 'polypeptide(L)'
;ALGATFTFSNRCDYTIWPGILANAGSPKLESTGFELAEGSTRSFQAPTGWSGRFWARTGCTFDDSGSGSCRTGDCGSGLVECNGLGAAPPATLAEFTLGTGGQDFYDVSLVDGYNLPMVVEGSGGSGSCTTTGCITDLNQQCPAELKAACPRSYSYAYDDASSTFTCTGADYTVTFCPASPSQKSASYSSTTPVNDGQTTGQEAGTGTEVSGSDGGGSGVEYSGTGSDIGSGIGAGSGGVGGGGGTGQGGQAMLADGSWLAGLAMGGSHRTAASSSFCGASMAVVVSSLLLVVSPFVKYL
;
A
#
# COMPACT_ATOMS: atom_id res chain seq x y z
N ALA A 1 15.37 -4.02 -25.22
CA ALA A 1 15.09 -3.38 -23.92
C ALA A 1 14.76 -4.50 -22.94
N LEU A 2 15.45 -4.55 -21.81
CA LEU A 2 15.23 -5.58 -20.80
C LEU A 2 13.92 -5.27 -20.05
N GLY A 3 13.20 -6.31 -19.63
CA GLY A 3 12.08 -6.15 -18.71
C GLY A 3 12.57 -5.78 -17.31
N ALA A 4 11.76 -6.05 -16.29
CA ALA A 4 12.16 -5.82 -14.89
C ALA A 4 12.02 -7.09 -14.05
N THR A 5 12.94 -7.26 -13.12
CA THR A 5 12.82 -8.23 -12.03
C THR A 5 12.04 -7.59 -10.88
N PHE A 6 10.96 -8.23 -10.46
CA PHE A 6 10.23 -7.88 -9.25
C PHE A 6 10.61 -8.83 -8.13
N THR A 7 11.22 -8.32 -7.06
CA THR A 7 11.53 -9.08 -5.84
C THR A 7 10.54 -8.72 -4.74
N PHE A 8 9.77 -9.70 -4.30
CA PHE A 8 8.84 -9.60 -3.18
C PHE A 8 9.58 -9.96 -1.91
N SER A 9 9.52 -9.11 -0.88
CA SER A 9 10.17 -9.32 0.41
C SER A 9 9.14 -9.23 1.54
N ASN A 10 8.92 -10.32 2.26
CA ASN A 10 8.09 -10.30 3.45
C ASN A 10 8.94 -9.98 4.68
N ARG A 11 8.73 -8.79 5.27
CA ARG A 11 9.34 -8.40 6.54
C ARG A 11 8.32 -8.27 7.67
N CYS A 12 7.11 -8.79 7.47
CA CYS A 12 6.12 -8.98 8.52
C CYS A 12 6.55 -10.15 9.42
N ASP A 13 6.08 -10.16 10.67
CA ASP A 13 6.25 -11.25 11.65
C ASP A 13 5.22 -12.39 11.45
N TYR A 14 4.69 -12.51 10.23
CA TYR A 14 3.72 -13.52 9.83
C TYR A 14 3.80 -13.81 8.33
N THR A 15 3.31 -14.98 7.93
CA THR A 15 3.17 -15.36 6.52
C THR A 15 2.12 -14.48 5.82
N ILE A 16 2.44 -14.06 4.60
CA ILE A 16 1.54 -13.35 3.71
C ILE A 16 1.36 -14.13 2.41
N TRP A 17 0.31 -13.80 1.66
CA TRP A 17 0.07 -14.40 0.35
C TRP A 17 -0.03 -13.33 -0.72
N PRO A 18 1.08 -12.90 -1.35
CA PRO A 18 1.03 -11.90 -2.40
C PRO A 18 0.12 -12.33 -3.56
N GLY A 19 -0.57 -11.36 -4.14
CA GLY A 19 -1.36 -11.49 -5.36
C GLY A 19 -0.75 -10.65 -6.47
N ILE A 20 -0.86 -11.15 -7.71
CA ILE A 20 -0.36 -10.48 -8.91
C ILE A 20 -1.49 -10.42 -9.92
N LEU A 21 -1.79 -9.21 -10.41
CA LEU A 21 -2.73 -8.97 -11.49
C LEU A 21 -2.04 -8.19 -12.60
N ALA A 22 -1.88 -8.82 -13.76
CA ALA A 22 -1.48 -8.12 -14.98
C ALA A 22 -2.67 -7.32 -15.53
N ASN A 23 -2.41 -6.11 -16.01
CA ASN A 23 -3.41 -5.28 -16.67
C ASN A 23 -3.72 -5.80 -18.08
N ALA A 24 -4.83 -5.35 -18.66
CA ALA A 24 -5.21 -5.72 -20.02
C ALA A 24 -4.07 -5.42 -21.01
N GLY A 25 -3.75 -6.41 -21.86
CA GLY A 25 -2.64 -6.32 -22.81
C GLY A 25 -1.28 -6.73 -22.26
N SER A 26 -1.14 -6.93 -20.94
CA SER A 26 0.07 -7.50 -20.33
C SER A 26 -0.08 -9.01 -20.07
N PRO A 27 0.98 -9.81 -20.28
CA PRO A 27 0.92 -11.23 -19.98
C PRO A 27 0.91 -11.50 -18.47
N LYS A 28 0.32 -12.64 -18.08
CA LYS A 28 0.47 -13.19 -16.74
C LYS A 28 1.97 -13.44 -16.47
N LEU A 29 2.42 -13.14 -15.26
CA LEU A 29 3.73 -13.60 -14.78
C LEU A 29 3.67 -15.10 -14.45
N GLU A 30 4.78 -15.68 -13.97
CA GLU A 30 4.85 -17.10 -13.63
C GLU A 30 3.75 -17.54 -12.64
N SER A 31 3.34 -16.64 -11.74
CA SER A 31 2.27 -16.85 -10.76
C SER A 31 1.33 -15.63 -10.71
N THR A 32 0.09 -15.86 -10.30
CA THR A 32 -0.89 -14.81 -9.92
C THR A 32 -1.13 -14.73 -8.42
N GLY A 33 -0.57 -15.65 -7.65
CA GLY A 33 -0.63 -15.60 -6.20
C GLY A 33 0.15 -16.74 -5.57
N PHE A 34 0.82 -16.47 -4.45
CA PHE A 34 1.73 -17.41 -3.82
C PHE A 34 1.83 -17.17 -2.33
N GLU A 35 2.34 -18.16 -1.58
CA GLU A 35 2.70 -18.00 -0.17
C GLU A 35 4.11 -17.40 -0.05
N LEU A 36 4.29 -16.47 0.88
CA LEU A 36 5.57 -15.87 1.21
C LEU A 36 5.74 -15.84 2.74
N ALA A 37 6.52 -16.79 3.26
CA ALA A 37 6.82 -16.90 4.69
C ALA A 37 7.55 -15.68 5.23
N GLU A 38 7.50 -15.48 6.55
CA GLU A 38 8.25 -14.43 7.25
C GLU A 38 9.74 -14.43 6.85
N GLY A 39 10.29 -13.23 6.64
CA GLY A 39 11.70 -13.02 6.29
C GLY A 39 12.11 -13.52 4.91
N SER A 40 11.19 -14.12 4.15
CA SER A 40 11.49 -14.74 2.86
C SER A 40 11.31 -13.78 1.69
N THR A 41 11.96 -14.11 0.58
CA THR A 41 11.86 -13.35 -0.68
C THR A 41 11.51 -14.26 -1.85
N ARG A 42 10.79 -13.74 -2.85
CA ARG A 42 10.56 -14.43 -4.14
C ARG A 42 10.62 -13.43 -5.29
N SER A 43 11.23 -13.81 -6.41
CA SER A 43 11.39 -12.93 -7.57
C SER A 43 10.62 -13.42 -8.80
N PHE A 44 10.17 -12.48 -9.63
CA PHE A 44 9.50 -12.74 -10.90
C PHE A 44 10.08 -11.85 -12.00
N GLN A 45 10.12 -12.38 -13.23
CA GLN A 45 10.51 -11.62 -14.41
C GLN A 45 9.28 -11.09 -15.13
N ALA A 46 9.20 -9.77 -15.29
CA ALA A 46 8.19 -9.12 -16.12
C ALA A 46 8.80 -8.66 -17.44
N PRO A 47 8.09 -8.83 -18.58
CA PRO A 47 8.59 -8.34 -19.85
C PRO A 47 8.62 -6.80 -19.90
N THR A 48 9.36 -6.26 -20.86
CA THR A 48 9.31 -4.82 -21.17
C THR A 48 7.88 -4.42 -21.57
N GLY A 49 7.43 -3.22 -21.18
CA GLY A 49 6.06 -2.79 -21.43
C GLY A 49 5.00 -3.37 -20.49
N TRP A 50 5.38 -4.20 -19.50
CA TRP A 50 4.41 -4.82 -18.59
C TRP A 50 3.74 -3.78 -17.68
N SER A 51 2.42 -3.91 -17.52
CA SER A 51 1.62 -3.12 -16.59
C SER A 51 0.77 -4.05 -15.73
N GLY A 52 0.63 -3.70 -14.45
CA GLY A 52 -0.14 -4.48 -13.49
C GLY A 52 0.04 -3.99 -12.07
N ARG A 53 -0.45 -4.79 -11.13
CA ARG A 53 -0.45 -4.46 -9.71
C ARG A 53 -0.21 -5.67 -8.83
N PHE A 54 0.35 -5.38 -7.67
CA PHE A 54 0.63 -6.33 -6.61
C PHE A 54 -0.05 -5.92 -5.31
N TRP A 55 -0.38 -6.89 -4.49
CA TRP A 55 -0.86 -6.69 -3.13
C TRP A 55 -0.46 -7.90 -2.28
N ALA A 56 -0.73 -7.85 -0.97
CA ALA A 56 -0.57 -9.01 -0.11
C ALA A 56 -1.86 -9.31 0.67
N ARG A 57 -2.21 -10.59 0.71
CA ARG A 57 -3.32 -11.13 1.49
C ARG A 57 -2.83 -11.53 2.88
N THR A 58 -3.68 -11.38 3.88
CA THR A 58 -3.37 -11.74 5.27
C THR A 58 -4.48 -12.56 5.93
N GLY A 59 -4.11 -13.32 6.96
CA GLY A 59 -5.05 -14.21 7.67
C GLY A 59 -5.66 -15.24 6.73
N CYS A 60 -4.85 -15.83 5.87
CA CYS A 60 -5.28 -16.84 4.92
C CYS A 60 -5.28 -18.24 5.54
N THR A 61 -6.24 -19.05 5.13
CA THR A 61 -6.29 -20.48 5.41
C THR A 61 -6.49 -21.20 4.09
N PHE A 62 -5.49 -21.95 3.65
CA PHE A 62 -5.53 -22.81 2.47
C PHE A 62 -5.31 -24.26 2.89
N ASP A 63 -6.01 -25.20 2.25
CA ASP A 63 -5.76 -26.63 2.41
C ASP A 63 -4.59 -27.11 1.53
N ASP A 64 -4.26 -28.40 1.59
CA ASP A 64 -3.17 -29.01 0.82
C ASP A 64 -3.38 -28.92 -0.71
N SER A 65 -4.61 -28.66 -1.17
CA SER A 65 -4.92 -28.42 -2.59
C SER A 65 -4.71 -26.96 -3.01
N GLY A 66 -4.36 -26.08 -2.06
CA GLY A 66 -4.26 -24.65 -2.25
C GLY A 66 -5.62 -23.94 -2.30
N SER A 67 -6.69 -24.58 -1.82
CA SER A 67 -8.05 -24.02 -1.80
C SER A 67 -8.36 -23.39 -0.45
N GLY A 68 -9.00 -22.22 -0.45
CA GLY A 68 -9.17 -21.45 0.78
C GLY A 68 -9.59 -20.00 0.57
N SER A 69 -9.37 -19.18 1.60
CA SER A 69 -9.69 -17.76 1.58
C SER A 69 -8.83 -16.96 2.55
N CYS A 70 -8.81 -15.65 2.38
CA CYS A 70 -8.07 -14.70 3.20
C CYS A 70 -9.00 -13.67 3.87
N ARG A 71 -8.55 -13.13 5.00
CA ARG A 71 -9.30 -12.10 5.73
C ARG A 71 -9.24 -10.74 5.04
N THR A 72 -8.08 -10.37 4.50
CA THR A 72 -7.89 -9.09 3.78
C THR A 72 -7.23 -9.33 2.43
N GLY A 73 -7.54 -8.48 1.45
CA GLY A 73 -7.00 -8.55 0.09
C GLY A 73 -7.37 -9.81 -0.69
N ASP A 74 -8.31 -10.64 -0.19
CA ASP A 74 -8.72 -11.87 -0.86
C ASP A 74 -9.14 -11.60 -2.30
N CYS A 75 -8.72 -12.43 -3.24
CA CYS A 75 -9.00 -12.22 -4.65
C CYS A 75 -10.25 -12.96 -5.15
N GLY A 76 -10.96 -13.67 -4.28
CA GLY A 76 -12.21 -14.35 -4.61
C GLY A 76 -12.05 -15.55 -5.55
N SER A 77 -10.82 -15.98 -5.86
CA SER A 77 -10.57 -17.18 -6.67
C SER A 77 -10.85 -18.48 -5.91
N GLY A 78 -10.91 -18.41 -4.58
CA GLY A 78 -10.96 -19.59 -3.70
C GLY A 78 -9.65 -20.36 -3.66
N LEU A 79 -8.55 -19.80 -4.19
CA LEU A 79 -7.26 -20.48 -4.38
C LEU A 79 -6.09 -19.58 -3.96
N VAL A 80 -4.92 -20.19 -3.75
CA VAL A 80 -3.65 -19.45 -3.61
C VAL A 80 -3.39 -18.61 -4.86
N GLU A 81 -3.61 -19.14 -6.07
CA GLU A 81 -3.52 -18.38 -7.31
C GLU A 81 -4.75 -17.48 -7.50
N CYS A 82 -4.55 -16.20 -7.84
CA CYS A 82 -5.66 -15.27 -8.08
C CYS A 82 -6.27 -15.35 -9.47
N ASN A 83 -5.61 -16.02 -10.43
CA ASN A 83 -6.16 -16.35 -11.75
C ASN A 83 -6.77 -15.17 -12.52
N GLY A 84 -6.14 -14.00 -12.43
CA GLY A 84 -6.59 -12.78 -13.10
C GLY A 84 -7.67 -11.99 -12.35
N LEU A 85 -8.00 -12.38 -11.13
CA LEU A 85 -8.85 -11.61 -10.23
C LEU A 85 -8.02 -10.64 -9.38
N GLY A 86 -8.59 -9.47 -9.08
CA GLY A 86 -7.98 -8.44 -8.24
C GLY A 86 -8.34 -8.61 -6.76
N ALA A 87 -7.66 -7.86 -5.90
CA ALA A 87 -7.93 -7.83 -4.47
C ALA A 87 -9.34 -7.29 -4.15
N ALA A 88 -10.02 -7.92 -3.20
CA ALA A 88 -11.16 -7.31 -2.53
C ALA A 88 -10.66 -6.27 -1.50
N PRO A 89 -11.15 -5.01 -1.54
CA PRO A 89 -10.81 -4.00 -0.55
C PRO A 89 -11.19 -4.40 0.89
N PRO A 90 -10.43 -3.96 1.91
CA PRO A 90 -9.28 -3.07 1.81
C PRO A 90 -7.99 -3.78 1.41
N ALA A 91 -7.20 -3.16 0.53
CA ALA A 91 -5.89 -3.66 0.12
C ALA A 91 -4.94 -2.52 -0.26
N THR A 92 -3.75 -2.50 0.36
CA THR A 92 -2.64 -1.66 -0.10
C THR A 92 -2.14 -2.22 -1.45
N LEU A 93 -2.02 -1.38 -2.48
CA LEU A 93 -1.62 -1.80 -3.82
C LEU A 93 -0.25 -1.23 -4.18
N ALA A 94 0.58 -2.00 -4.89
CA ALA A 94 1.75 -1.50 -5.61
C ALA A 94 1.46 -1.60 -7.11
N GLU A 95 1.48 -0.47 -7.81
CA GLU A 95 1.03 -0.35 -9.20
C GLU A 95 2.22 -0.01 -10.10
N PHE A 96 2.28 -0.61 -11.29
CA PHE A 96 3.42 -0.48 -12.21
C PHE A 96 2.97 -0.35 -13.65
N THR A 97 3.70 0.47 -14.42
CA THR A 97 3.70 0.49 -15.88
C THR A 97 5.13 0.63 -16.36
N LEU A 98 5.70 -0.46 -16.87
CA LEU A 98 7.08 -0.49 -17.36
C LEU A 98 7.16 0.08 -18.77
N GLY A 99 8.22 0.83 -19.05
CA GLY A 99 8.51 1.36 -20.37
C GLY A 99 8.99 0.30 -21.36
N THR A 100 8.84 0.58 -22.65
CA THR A 100 9.44 -0.21 -23.75
C THR A 100 10.82 0.31 -24.14
N GLY A 101 11.68 0.49 -23.14
CA GLY A 101 12.93 1.27 -23.25
C GLY A 101 12.76 2.76 -22.92
N GLY A 102 11.58 3.14 -22.44
CA GLY A 102 11.27 4.44 -21.86
C GLY A 102 11.24 4.41 -20.34
N GLN A 103 10.60 5.43 -19.77
CA GLN A 103 10.41 5.58 -18.33
C GLN A 103 9.34 4.60 -17.81
N ASP A 104 9.63 3.98 -16.68
CA ASP A 104 8.67 3.24 -15.86
C ASP A 104 7.93 4.20 -14.93
N PHE A 105 6.68 3.89 -14.63
CA PHE A 105 5.84 4.57 -13.65
C PHE A 105 5.41 3.58 -12.58
N TYR A 106 5.52 3.97 -11.32
CA TYR A 106 5.13 3.13 -10.19
C TYR A 106 4.71 3.96 -8.98
N ASP A 107 3.83 3.38 -8.17
CA ASP A 107 3.36 3.95 -6.92
C ASP A 107 2.87 2.87 -5.96
N VAL A 108 2.74 3.24 -4.68
CA VAL A 108 1.93 2.50 -3.72
C VAL A 108 0.65 3.30 -3.48
N SER A 109 -0.48 2.65 -3.67
CA SER A 109 -1.82 3.25 -3.65
C SER A 109 -2.65 2.73 -2.49
N LEU A 110 -3.32 3.66 -1.81
CA LEU A 110 -4.25 3.45 -0.70
C LEU A 110 -5.70 3.74 -1.13
N VAL A 111 -5.95 3.96 -2.42
CA VAL A 111 -7.28 4.24 -2.98
C VAL A 111 -8.26 3.13 -2.65
N ASP A 112 -7.81 1.88 -2.74
CA ASP A 112 -8.58 0.68 -2.40
C ASP A 112 -8.46 0.29 -0.91
N GLY A 113 -8.05 1.26 -0.07
CA GLY A 113 -7.88 1.09 1.36
C GLY A 113 -6.48 0.61 1.74
N TYR A 114 -6.35 0.22 3.01
CA TYR A 114 -5.09 -0.20 3.61
C TYR A 114 -5.31 -1.50 4.39
N ASN A 115 -4.40 -2.46 4.24
CA ASN A 115 -4.38 -3.67 5.04
C ASN A 115 -3.03 -3.97 5.70
N LEU A 116 -1.91 -3.59 5.08
CA LEU A 116 -0.57 -3.74 5.63
C LEU A 116 0.42 -2.70 5.04
N PRO A 117 1.53 -2.40 5.73
CA PRO A 117 2.50 -1.43 5.25
C PRO A 117 3.29 -2.01 4.07
N MET A 118 3.56 -1.19 3.07
CA MET A 118 4.25 -1.62 1.85
C MET A 118 5.08 -0.48 1.27
N VAL A 119 6.24 -0.83 0.73
CA VAL A 119 7.10 0.07 -0.06
C VAL A 119 7.58 -0.60 -1.34
N VAL A 120 7.89 0.21 -2.34
CA VAL A 120 8.54 -0.17 -3.59
C VAL A 120 9.83 0.61 -3.74
N GLU A 121 10.93 -0.10 -3.99
CA GLU A 121 12.26 0.46 -4.20
C GLU A 121 12.77 0.07 -5.59
N GLY A 122 13.15 1.05 -6.42
CA GLY A 122 13.81 0.82 -7.70
C GLY A 122 15.33 0.73 -7.55
N SER A 123 15.97 -0.20 -8.25
CA SER A 123 17.41 -0.46 -8.18
C SER A 123 18.03 -0.69 -9.56
N GLY A 124 19.29 -0.30 -9.74
CA GLY A 124 20.04 -0.51 -10.99
C GLY A 124 19.64 0.38 -12.17
N GLY A 125 18.54 1.14 -12.07
CA GLY A 125 18.06 2.05 -13.11
C GLY A 125 18.64 3.46 -13.04
N SER A 126 18.08 4.35 -13.87
CA SER A 126 18.44 5.77 -13.96
C SER A 126 17.20 6.68 -13.84
N GLY A 127 17.41 7.95 -13.49
CA GLY A 127 16.33 8.89 -13.14
C GLY A 127 16.18 9.03 -11.62
N SER A 128 14.97 9.38 -11.16
CA SER A 128 14.71 9.63 -9.74
C SER A 128 14.76 8.36 -8.91
N CYS A 129 14.11 7.28 -9.37
CA CYS A 129 14.14 5.94 -8.77
C CYS A 129 13.91 5.92 -7.24
N THR A 130 13.06 6.81 -6.74
CA THR A 130 12.88 6.99 -5.29
C THR A 130 11.84 6.03 -4.72
N THR A 131 12.05 5.58 -3.48
CA THR A 131 11.13 4.67 -2.77
C THR A 131 9.72 5.23 -2.61
N THR A 132 8.68 4.51 -3.00
CA THR A 132 7.27 4.88 -2.75
C THR A 132 6.66 3.95 -1.72
N GLY A 133 5.65 4.40 -0.97
CA GLY A 133 5.01 3.54 0.04
C GLY A 133 4.54 4.20 1.31
N CYS A 134 4.02 3.34 2.18
CA CYS A 134 3.71 3.66 3.56
C CYS A 134 4.36 2.67 4.51
N ILE A 135 5.21 3.19 5.40
CA ILE A 135 5.88 2.43 6.46
C ILE A 135 5.07 2.44 7.78
N THR A 136 4.13 3.37 7.92
CA THR A 136 3.30 3.53 9.11
C THR A 136 2.20 2.48 9.11
N ASP A 137 2.00 1.79 10.25
CA ASP A 137 0.86 0.88 10.36
C ASP A 137 -0.46 1.63 10.63
N LEU A 138 -1.24 1.85 9.57
CA LEU A 138 -2.54 2.53 9.64
C LEU A 138 -3.65 1.65 10.27
N ASN A 139 -3.40 0.37 10.57
CA ASN A 139 -4.36 -0.40 11.35
C ASN A 139 -4.30 -0.05 12.84
N GLN A 140 -3.15 0.45 13.31
CA GLN A 140 -2.95 0.88 14.69
C GLN A 140 -3.28 2.36 14.89
N GLN A 141 -3.47 3.10 13.79
CA GLN A 141 -3.67 4.54 13.78
C GLN A 141 -4.70 4.88 12.73
N CYS A 142 -5.79 5.56 13.11
CA CYS A 142 -6.74 6.11 12.14
C CYS A 142 -6.43 7.61 11.97
N PRO A 143 -5.47 8.00 11.11
CA PRO A 143 -5.16 9.41 10.92
C PRO A 143 -6.36 10.13 10.31
N ALA A 144 -6.58 11.40 10.69
CA ALA A 144 -7.61 12.23 10.08
C ALA A 144 -7.38 12.41 8.57
N GLU A 145 -6.12 12.36 8.14
CA GLU A 145 -5.69 12.49 6.75
C GLU A 145 -4.69 11.37 6.40
N LEU A 146 -5.08 10.46 5.50
CA LEU A 146 -4.23 9.34 5.05
C LEU A 146 -2.91 9.84 4.45
N LYS A 147 -2.96 10.93 3.68
CA LYS A 147 -1.78 11.54 3.05
C LYS A 147 -0.74 12.01 4.07
N ALA A 148 -1.17 12.50 5.24
CA ALA A 148 -0.25 12.94 6.28
C ALA A 148 0.52 11.76 6.91
N ALA A 149 -0.15 10.61 7.07
CA ALA A 149 0.49 9.40 7.61
C ALA A 149 1.37 8.67 6.58
N CYS A 150 1.04 8.82 5.29
CA CYS A 150 1.73 8.18 4.17
C CYS A 150 1.99 9.19 3.04
N PRO A 151 2.90 10.17 3.22
CA PRO A 151 3.10 11.26 2.27
C PRO A 151 3.62 10.79 0.91
N ARG A 152 4.28 9.62 0.87
CA ARG A 152 4.85 9.00 -0.33
C ARG A 152 3.95 7.91 -0.94
N SER A 153 2.64 7.94 -0.65
CA SER A 153 1.66 7.05 -1.24
C SER A 153 0.55 7.84 -1.95
N TYR A 154 -0.08 7.21 -2.94
CA TYR A 154 -1.26 7.71 -3.63
C TYR A 154 -2.50 7.48 -2.75
N SER A 155 -3.04 8.53 -2.16
CA SER A 155 -4.04 8.42 -1.09
C SER A 155 -5.50 8.51 -1.54
N TYR A 156 -5.75 9.05 -2.74
CA TYR A 156 -7.09 9.16 -3.36
C TYR A 156 -6.96 9.39 -4.87
N ALA A 157 -8.05 9.23 -5.63
CA ALA A 157 -8.06 9.23 -7.09
C ALA A 157 -7.64 10.56 -7.79
N TYR A 158 -7.43 11.63 -7.04
CA TYR A 158 -6.93 12.91 -7.56
C TYR A 158 -5.74 13.43 -6.76
N ASP A 159 -5.01 12.53 -6.08
CA ASP A 159 -3.77 12.88 -5.38
C ASP A 159 -2.76 13.46 -6.37
N ASP A 160 -1.86 14.29 -5.85
CA ASP A 160 -0.92 15.03 -6.67
C ASP A 160 0.20 14.12 -7.23
N ALA A 161 0.92 14.66 -8.21
CA ALA A 161 2.00 13.96 -8.89
C ALA A 161 3.19 13.59 -7.98
N SER A 162 3.26 14.07 -6.73
CA SER A 162 4.31 13.66 -5.78
C SER A 162 4.18 12.21 -5.32
N SER A 163 3.05 11.58 -5.67
CA SER A 163 2.68 10.21 -5.30
C SER A 163 3.01 9.19 -6.38
N THR A 164 3.30 9.64 -7.60
CA THR A 164 3.68 8.77 -8.74
C THR A 164 5.15 8.95 -9.02
N PHE A 165 5.86 7.84 -9.12
CA PHE A 165 7.31 7.82 -9.19
C PHE A 165 7.79 7.23 -10.50
N THR A 166 8.98 7.65 -10.90
CA THR A 166 9.56 7.23 -12.16
C THR A 166 10.98 6.72 -12.01
N CYS A 167 11.33 5.76 -12.86
CA CYS A 167 12.67 5.21 -12.99
C CYS A 167 12.81 4.65 -14.41
N THR A 168 14.03 4.42 -14.87
CA THR A 168 14.27 3.88 -16.21
C THR A 168 15.22 2.69 -16.12
N GLY A 169 14.77 1.53 -16.57
CA GLY A 169 15.59 0.32 -16.67
C GLY A 169 16.01 -0.23 -15.30
N ALA A 170 15.08 -0.28 -14.35
CA ALA A 170 15.32 -0.78 -13.00
C ALA A 170 14.73 -2.17 -12.75
N ASP A 171 15.31 -2.86 -11.78
CA ASP A 171 14.65 -3.93 -11.03
C ASP A 171 13.99 -3.33 -9.78
N TYR A 172 12.91 -3.94 -9.32
CA TYR A 172 12.08 -3.40 -8.23
C TYR A 172 11.96 -4.38 -7.08
N THR A 173 12.12 -3.88 -5.85
CA THR A 173 11.80 -4.64 -4.64
C THR A 173 10.51 -4.13 -4.02
N VAL A 174 9.52 -5.01 -3.88
CA VAL A 174 8.27 -4.77 -3.17
C VAL A 174 8.43 -5.35 -1.76
N THR A 175 8.53 -4.49 -0.75
CA THR A 175 8.70 -4.92 0.64
C THR A 175 7.41 -4.73 1.42
N PHE A 176 6.94 -5.80 2.05
CA PHE A 176 5.81 -5.82 2.96
C PHE A 176 6.30 -5.68 4.41
N CYS A 177 5.60 -4.88 5.21
CA CYS A 177 6.00 -4.47 6.56
C CYS A 177 7.47 -3.97 6.63
N PRO A 178 7.87 -2.98 5.82
CA PRO A 178 9.21 -2.41 5.89
C PRO A 178 9.54 -1.89 7.29
N ALA A 179 10.78 -2.15 7.74
CA ALA A 179 11.25 -1.58 8.99
C ALA A 179 11.26 -0.05 8.92
N SER A 180 10.74 0.60 9.97
CA SER A 180 10.98 2.03 10.16
C SER A 180 12.48 2.28 10.36
N PRO A 181 13.07 3.35 9.78
CA PRO A 181 14.50 3.66 9.92
C PRO A 181 15.00 3.79 11.37
N SER A 182 14.10 3.84 12.35
CA SER A 182 14.39 4.14 13.75
C SER A 182 14.47 2.91 14.68
N GLN A 183 14.34 1.68 14.20
CA GLN A 183 14.33 0.48 15.05
C GLN A 183 15.49 -0.47 14.73
N LYS A 184 16.71 0.07 14.61
CA LYS A 184 17.92 -0.76 14.64
C LYS A 184 18.37 -0.96 16.09
N SER A 185 18.04 -2.14 16.62
CA SER A 185 18.76 -2.86 17.68
C SER A 185 18.76 -2.26 19.09
N ALA A 186 17.70 -2.54 19.86
CA ALA A 186 17.89 -2.96 21.25
C ALA A 186 17.80 -4.48 21.29
N SER A 187 18.91 -5.16 20.99
CA SER A 187 19.07 -6.57 21.30
C SER A 187 18.88 -6.73 22.81
N TYR A 188 17.71 -7.20 23.23
CA TYR A 188 17.50 -7.71 24.57
C TYR A 188 18.26 -9.03 24.66
N SER A 189 19.57 -8.95 24.90
CA SER A 189 20.34 -10.09 25.37
C SER A 189 19.87 -10.35 26.79
N SER A 190 18.91 -11.26 26.90
CA SER A 190 18.42 -11.84 28.13
C SER A 190 19.56 -12.60 28.82
N THR A 191 20.32 -11.89 29.64
CA THR A 191 21.12 -12.56 30.67
C THR A 191 20.34 -12.48 31.98
N THR A 192 19.83 -13.64 32.39
CA THR A 192 19.10 -13.90 33.63
C THR A 192 19.91 -13.50 34.87
N PRO A 193 19.34 -12.78 35.86
CA PRO A 193 19.93 -12.71 37.18
C PRO A 193 19.51 -13.95 37.98
N VAL A 194 20.46 -14.84 38.26
CA VAL A 194 20.32 -15.87 39.29
C VAL A 194 20.63 -15.22 40.64
N ASN A 195 19.65 -15.22 41.54
CA ASN A 195 19.85 -14.92 42.95
C ASN A 195 20.63 -16.07 43.61
N ASP A 196 21.72 -15.74 44.31
CA ASP A 196 22.03 -16.44 45.55
C ASP A 196 22.66 -15.46 46.53
N GLY A 197 22.21 -15.51 47.78
CA GLY A 197 22.65 -14.62 48.83
C GLY A 197 23.57 -15.36 49.79
N GLN A 198 24.75 -14.81 50.09
CA GLN A 198 25.37 -15.02 51.40
C GLN A 198 26.42 -13.96 51.74
N THR A 199 26.43 -13.62 53.02
CA THR A 199 27.11 -12.56 53.75
C THR A 199 28.63 -12.73 53.97
N THR A 200 29.26 -11.59 54.29
CA THR A 200 30.44 -11.33 55.15
C THR A 200 31.86 -11.59 54.66
N GLY A 201 32.72 -10.56 54.79
CA GLY A 201 34.18 -10.68 54.85
C GLY A 201 34.91 -9.41 54.41
N GLN A 202 35.40 -8.63 55.38
CA GLN A 202 36.31 -7.50 55.22
C GLN A 202 37.71 -7.98 54.78
N GLU A 203 38.42 -7.25 53.91
CA GLU A 203 39.75 -6.68 54.23
C GLU A 203 40.31 -5.78 53.12
N ALA A 204 41.17 -4.86 53.55
CA ALA A 204 41.73 -3.74 52.81
C ALA A 204 42.97 -4.11 51.96
N GLY A 205 43.27 -3.29 50.95
CA GLY A 205 44.53 -3.36 50.20
C GLY A 205 44.77 -2.12 49.34
N THR A 206 45.64 -1.23 49.83
CA THR A 206 46.16 0.02 49.27
C THR A 206 46.96 -0.13 47.97
N GLY A 207 46.93 0.89 47.09
CA GLY A 207 47.87 1.06 45.98
C GLY A 207 47.63 2.33 45.17
N THR A 208 48.34 3.41 45.54
CA THR A 208 48.41 4.72 44.89
C THR A 208 49.33 4.69 43.67
N GLU A 209 48.94 5.26 42.52
CA GLU A 209 49.85 5.96 41.60
C GLU A 209 49.16 7.19 40.99
N VAL A 210 49.91 8.30 40.94
CA VAL A 210 49.49 9.65 40.54
C VAL A 210 50.38 10.11 39.38
N SER A 211 49.76 10.79 38.41
CA SER A 211 50.29 11.85 37.50
C SER A 211 50.30 11.52 36.01
N GLY A 212 49.73 12.43 35.23
CA GLY A 212 49.92 12.51 33.79
C GLY A 212 48.88 13.37 33.09
N SER A 213 48.86 14.67 33.38
CA SER A 213 48.14 15.68 32.60
C SER A 213 48.97 16.05 31.37
N ASP A 214 48.37 16.09 30.19
CA ASP A 214 48.79 17.00 29.12
C ASP A 214 47.59 17.39 28.26
N GLY A 215 47.44 18.68 28.06
CA GLY A 215 46.35 19.32 27.34
C GLY A 215 46.64 19.51 25.86
N GLY A 216 45.58 19.87 25.12
CA GLY A 216 45.66 20.28 23.73
C GLY A 216 44.27 20.51 23.15
N GLY A 217 43.75 21.72 23.31
CA GLY A 217 42.50 22.14 22.67
C GLY A 217 42.70 22.56 21.22
N SER A 218 41.62 22.57 20.44
CA SER A 218 41.17 23.76 19.69
C SER A 218 39.78 23.48 19.12
N GLY A 219 38.82 24.36 19.41
CA GLY A 219 37.51 24.38 18.77
C GLY A 219 37.53 25.07 17.41
N VAL A 220 36.43 24.89 16.68
CA VAL A 220 35.91 25.86 15.72
C VAL A 220 34.39 25.71 15.65
N GLU A 221 33.68 26.81 15.93
CA GLU A 221 32.26 27.02 15.65
C GLU A 221 31.96 26.95 14.15
N TYR A 222 30.72 26.56 13.80
CA TYR A 222 30.09 27.06 12.58
C TYR A 222 28.68 27.57 12.90
N SER A 223 28.58 28.90 12.93
CA SER A 223 27.36 29.70 13.02
C SER A 223 27.19 30.44 11.67
N GLY A 224 25.96 30.51 11.15
CA GLY A 224 25.62 31.34 9.97
C GLY A 224 24.28 30.95 9.37
N THR A 225 23.14 31.44 9.88
CA THR A 225 22.44 32.72 9.55
C THR A 225 21.60 32.68 8.27
N GLY A 226 20.29 32.90 8.45
CA GLY A 226 19.31 33.08 7.38
C GLY A 226 19.44 34.42 6.65
N SER A 227 18.64 34.58 5.60
CA SER A 227 18.48 35.83 4.89
C SER A 227 17.06 35.92 4.32
N ASP A 228 16.28 36.81 4.92
CA ASP A 228 15.07 37.40 4.36
C ASP A 228 15.45 38.39 3.25
N ILE A 229 14.65 38.45 2.17
CA ILE A 229 14.56 39.63 1.32
C ILE A 229 13.08 39.90 1.05
N GLY A 230 12.59 41.03 1.57
CA GLY A 230 11.31 41.64 1.21
C GLY A 230 11.52 42.98 0.49
N SER A 231 10.64 43.29 -0.47
CA SER A 231 10.28 44.61 -1.06
C SER A 231 9.34 44.30 -2.23
N GLY A 232 8.22 44.95 -2.54
CA GLY A 232 7.53 46.14 -2.07
C GLY A 232 6.51 46.56 -3.17
N ILE A 233 5.25 46.75 -2.77
CA ILE A 233 4.11 47.51 -3.34
C ILE A 233 4.11 48.04 -4.80
N GLY A 234 2.96 47.81 -5.47
CA GLY A 234 2.49 48.58 -6.64
C GLY A 234 0.98 48.40 -6.86
N ALA A 235 0.19 49.41 -6.51
CA ALA A 235 -1.26 49.45 -6.67
C ALA A 235 -1.65 49.90 -8.10
N GLY A 236 -2.67 49.28 -8.68
CA GLY A 236 -3.32 49.69 -9.92
C GLY A 236 -4.77 49.22 -9.97
N SER A 237 -5.70 50.17 -9.81
CA SER A 237 -7.15 49.98 -9.85
C SER A 237 -7.67 49.78 -11.27
N GLY A 238 -8.66 48.89 -11.46
CA GLY A 238 -9.52 48.92 -12.64
C GLY A 238 -10.46 47.72 -12.80
N GLY A 239 -11.77 47.95 -12.62
CA GLY A 239 -12.81 47.32 -13.43
C GLY A 239 -13.45 46.03 -12.93
N VAL A 240 -14.70 46.15 -12.47
CA VAL A 240 -15.65 45.05 -12.25
C VAL A 240 -16.05 44.41 -13.59
N GLY A 241 -16.10 43.07 -13.63
CA GLY A 241 -16.73 42.30 -14.71
C GLY A 241 -16.97 40.86 -14.25
N GLY A 242 -18.23 40.53 -13.95
CA GLY A 242 -18.63 39.19 -13.52
C GLY A 242 -18.53 38.16 -14.65
N GLY A 243 -18.16 36.93 -14.27
CA GLY A 243 -18.19 35.75 -15.13
C GLY A 243 -17.68 34.55 -14.36
N GLY A 244 -18.58 33.63 -13.99
CA GLY A 244 -18.21 32.38 -13.33
C GLY A 244 -17.28 31.57 -14.22
N GLY A 245 -16.09 31.27 -13.71
CA GLY A 245 -15.10 30.41 -14.35
C GLY A 245 -14.54 29.45 -13.30
N THR A 246 -14.82 28.17 -13.48
CA THR A 246 -14.21 27.06 -12.75
C THR A 246 -12.69 27.09 -12.96
N GLY A 247 -11.95 27.25 -11.87
CA GLY A 247 -10.49 27.38 -11.90
C GLY A 247 -9.80 26.15 -12.47
N GLN A 248 -9.04 26.37 -13.54
CA GLN A 248 -8.02 25.46 -14.06
C GLN A 248 -6.84 25.43 -13.07
N GLY A 249 -6.65 24.28 -12.41
CA GLY A 249 -5.38 23.89 -11.80
C GLY A 249 -4.58 23.05 -12.82
N GLY A 250 -3.28 23.32 -12.97
CA GLY A 250 -2.43 22.81 -14.05
C GLY A 250 -2.52 21.30 -14.31
N GLN A 251 -2.89 20.95 -15.53
CA GLN A 251 -3.21 19.59 -15.99
C GLN A 251 -2.08 19.06 -16.88
N ALA A 252 -1.46 17.94 -16.52
CA ALA A 252 -0.51 17.24 -17.39
C ALA A 252 -1.25 16.12 -18.14
N MET A 253 -1.54 16.37 -19.42
CA MET A 253 -2.11 15.41 -20.38
C MET A 253 -0.98 14.68 -21.12
N LEU A 254 -1.12 13.38 -21.35
CA LEU A 254 -0.28 12.68 -22.33
C LEU A 254 -0.72 13.07 -23.77
N ALA A 255 0.20 12.96 -24.72
CA ALA A 255 0.00 13.40 -26.11
C ALA A 255 -1.13 12.65 -26.86
N ASP A 256 -1.60 11.52 -26.33
CA ASP A 256 -2.68 10.70 -26.88
C ASP A 256 -4.04 10.93 -26.20
N GLY A 257 -4.12 11.84 -25.24
CA GLY A 257 -5.36 12.17 -24.53
C GLY A 257 -5.74 11.18 -23.41
N SER A 258 -4.85 10.24 -23.06
CA SER A 258 -5.05 9.33 -21.93
C SER A 258 -4.71 10.01 -20.59
N TRP A 259 -5.55 9.76 -19.59
CA TRP A 259 -5.36 10.26 -18.22
C TRP A 259 -4.38 9.37 -17.46
N LEU A 260 -3.43 9.94 -16.71
CA LEU A 260 -2.50 9.15 -15.87
C LEU A 260 -3.25 8.30 -14.83
N ALA A 261 -4.36 8.80 -14.27
CA ALA A 261 -5.22 8.04 -13.35
C ALA A 261 -5.90 6.82 -14.01
N GLY A 262 -6.01 6.78 -15.35
CA GLY A 262 -6.65 5.70 -16.09
C GLY A 262 -5.70 4.65 -16.66
N LEU A 263 -4.38 4.86 -16.57
CA LEU A 263 -3.38 3.90 -17.06
C LEU A 263 -2.94 2.89 -15.99
N ALA A 264 -2.98 3.25 -14.70
CA ALA A 264 -2.76 2.32 -13.59
C ALA A 264 -4.06 1.61 -13.17
N MET A 265 -5.18 2.36 -13.11
CA MET A 265 -6.48 1.86 -12.68
C MET A 265 -7.21 1.18 -13.85
N GLY A 266 -6.83 -0.06 -14.16
CA GLY A 266 -7.63 -0.94 -15.00
C GLY A 266 -9.05 -1.03 -14.43
N GLY A 267 -10.03 -0.51 -15.18
CA GLY A 267 -11.43 -0.49 -14.77
C GLY A 267 -11.96 -1.90 -14.51
N SER A 268 -12.14 -2.26 -13.24
CA SER A 268 -12.91 -3.42 -12.86
C SER A 268 -14.39 -3.07 -12.94
N HIS A 269 -15.15 -3.79 -13.76
CA HIS A 269 -16.60 -3.71 -13.75
C HIS A 269 -17.09 -4.00 -12.33
N ARG A 270 -17.63 -2.97 -11.65
CA ARG A 270 -18.44 -3.16 -10.46
C ARG A 270 -19.69 -3.92 -10.90
N THR A 271 -19.76 -5.22 -10.64
CA THR A 271 -21.05 -5.90 -10.60
C THR A 271 -21.82 -5.26 -9.45
N ALA A 272 -22.77 -4.39 -9.80
CA ALA A 272 -23.67 -3.80 -8.83
C ALA A 272 -24.35 -4.94 -8.07
N ALA A 273 -24.03 -5.09 -6.79
CA ALA A 273 -24.84 -5.90 -5.89
C ALA A 273 -26.23 -5.26 -5.87
N SER A 274 -27.20 -5.96 -6.44
CA SER A 274 -28.61 -5.56 -6.40
C SER A 274 -28.99 -5.29 -4.94
N SER A 275 -29.25 -4.03 -4.64
CA SER A 275 -29.82 -3.58 -3.37
C SER A 275 -31.18 -4.23 -3.17
N SER A 276 -31.24 -5.31 -2.39
CA SER A 276 -32.50 -5.83 -1.89
C SER A 276 -33.03 -4.83 -0.86
N PHE A 277 -34.00 -4.02 -1.28
CA PHE A 277 -34.67 -3.04 -0.44
C PHE A 277 -35.29 -3.74 0.77
N CYS A 278 -34.95 -3.23 1.95
CA CYS A 278 -35.69 -3.48 3.18
C CYS A 278 -37.04 -2.73 3.05
N GLY A 279 -38.11 -3.46 2.74
CA GLY A 279 -39.48 -2.95 2.69
C GLY A 279 -40.36 -3.70 3.68
N ALA A 280 -40.78 -3.01 4.73
CA ALA A 280 -41.63 -3.52 5.80
C ALA A 280 -43.03 -3.95 5.30
N SER A 281 -43.53 -5.02 5.93
CA SER A 281 -44.93 -5.42 6.15
C SER A 281 -46.06 -4.71 5.39
N MET A 282 -46.76 -5.47 4.55
CA MET A 282 -48.22 -5.53 4.61
C MET A 282 -48.69 -6.96 4.37
N ALA A 283 -49.33 -7.54 5.38
CA ALA A 283 -50.09 -8.77 5.27
C ALA A 283 -51.32 -8.54 4.37
N VAL A 284 -51.48 -9.35 3.33
CA VAL A 284 -52.76 -9.51 2.63
C VAL A 284 -53.16 -10.97 2.74
N VAL A 285 -54.13 -11.23 3.62
CA VAL A 285 -54.82 -12.49 3.75
C VAL A 285 -55.71 -12.65 2.52
N VAL A 286 -55.37 -13.55 1.60
CA VAL A 286 -56.27 -13.94 0.52
C VAL A 286 -56.99 -15.23 0.93
N SER A 287 -58.23 -15.04 1.35
CA SER A 287 -59.18 -16.07 1.76
C SER A 287 -59.52 -17.00 0.59
N SER A 288 -59.33 -18.31 0.79
CA SER A 288 -59.81 -19.36 -0.12
C SER A 288 -61.33 -19.45 -0.03
N LEU A 289 -62.05 -19.07 -1.10
CA LEU A 289 -63.48 -19.35 -1.23
C LEU A 289 -63.67 -20.47 -2.27
N LEU A 290 -63.93 -21.67 -1.75
CA LEU A 290 -64.33 -22.86 -2.51
C LEU A 290 -65.71 -22.65 -3.15
N LEU A 291 -65.75 -22.79 -4.48
CA LEU A 291 -66.99 -22.91 -5.25
C LEU A 291 -67.60 -24.30 -5.03
N VAL A 292 -68.68 -24.37 -4.26
CA VAL A 292 -69.59 -25.53 -4.26
C VAL A 292 -70.60 -25.30 -5.38
N VAL A 293 -70.42 -26.00 -6.51
CA VAL A 293 -71.42 -26.09 -7.58
C VAL A 293 -72.13 -27.42 -7.41
N SER A 294 -73.44 -27.41 -7.15
CA SER A 294 -74.29 -28.60 -7.22
C SER A 294 -75.53 -28.27 -8.07
N PRO A 295 -75.76 -28.94 -9.20
CA PRO A 295 -76.99 -28.79 -9.98
C PRO A 295 -78.04 -29.80 -9.50
N PHE A 296 -79.19 -29.32 -9.05
CA PHE A 296 -80.40 -30.12 -8.86
C PHE A 296 -81.38 -29.76 -9.99
N VAL A 297 -81.77 -30.75 -10.81
CA VAL A 297 -83.10 -30.99 -11.45
C VAL A 297 -82.89 -32.20 -12.38
N LYS A 298 -83.17 -33.43 -11.94
CA LYS A 298 -84.44 -34.20 -12.09
C LYS A 298 -84.90 -34.42 -13.54
N TYR A 299 -84.84 -35.67 -14.00
CA TYR A 299 -85.64 -36.20 -15.11
C TYR A 299 -86.46 -37.38 -14.60
N LEU A 300 -87.75 -37.38 -14.95
CA LEU A 300 -88.52 -38.58 -15.27
C LEU A 300 -87.96 -39.21 -16.54
#